data_AF-A0A6P1IMZ0-F1
#
_entry.id   AF-A0A6P1IMZ0-F1
#
_cell.length_a   1.000
_cell.length_b   1.000
_cell.length_c   1.000
_cell.angle_alpha   90.00
_cell.angle_beta   90.00
_cell.angle_gamma   90.00
#
_symmetry.space_group_name_H-M   'P 1'
#
loop_
_entity.id
_entity.type
_entity.pdbx_description
1 polymer ?
#
loop_
_entity_poly.entity_id
_entity_poly.type
_entity_poly.pdbx_seq_one_letter_code
_entity_poly.pdbx_strand_id
1 'polypeptide(L)'
;MQKARKAIYLMLREHGLDSRRAGHKARLICTERLSKQIGELFHHSTLLGRARFLGLQMEESLAKARNNRREALRFARYAHDGLTPHPRQFPQLREGVDGRQVAAGFGDLARNYGAWARVHLMFAHRCSRNLNDLKSRNGLRVIP
;
A
#
# COMPACT_ATOMS: atom_id res chain seq x y z
N MET A 1 8.26 11.88 0.09
CA MET A 1 6.99 11.51 0.78
C MET A 1 7.09 11.44 2.30
N GLN A 2 8.03 10.68 2.89
CA GLN A 2 8.12 10.56 4.36
C GLN A 2 8.39 11.91 5.08
N LYS A 3 9.23 12.80 4.51
CA LYS A 3 9.50 14.14 5.06
C LYS A 3 8.24 15.02 5.13
N ALA A 4 7.44 15.07 4.05
CA ALA A 4 6.19 15.83 3.99
C ALA A 4 5.13 15.31 4.98
N ARG A 5 5.01 13.98 5.11
CA ARG A 5 4.10 13.36 6.09
C ARG A 5 4.51 13.70 7.52
N LYS A 6 5.82 13.70 7.83
CA LYS A 6 6.34 14.06 9.14
C LYS A 6 6.07 15.53 9.48
N ALA A 7 6.26 16.45 8.54
CA ALA A 7 5.97 17.87 8.75
C ALA A 7 4.49 18.13 9.05
N ILE A 8 3.58 17.54 8.26
CA ILE A 8 2.12 17.68 8.48
C ILE A 8 1.70 17.04 9.80
N TYR A 9 2.28 15.90 10.16
CA TYR A 9 2.04 15.27 11.45
C TYR A 9 2.42 16.18 12.62
N LEU A 10 3.60 16.79 12.58
CA LEU A 10 4.06 17.70 13.63
C LEU A 10 3.14 18.92 13.76
N MET A 11 2.79 19.54 12.64
CA MET A 11 1.86 20.67 12.59
C MET A 11 0.47 20.32 13.17
N LEU A 12 -0.10 19.16 12.80
CA LEU A 12 -1.39 18.70 13.34
C LEU A 12 -1.33 18.41 14.85
N ARG A 13 -0.18 17.95 15.34
CA ARG A 13 0.04 17.70 16.77
C ARG A 13 0.17 19.02 17.55
N GLU A 14 0.84 20.02 16.98
CA GLU A 14 0.91 21.39 17.52
C GLU A 14 -0.49 22.02 17.61
N HIS A 15 -1.40 21.68 16.69
CA HIS A 15 -2.81 22.06 16.74
C HIS A 15 -3.69 21.17 17.63
N GLY A 16 -3.09 20.42 18.57
CA GLY A 16 -3.82 19.71 19.62
C GLY A 16 -4.47 18.40 19.19
N LEU A 17 -4.19 17.86 18.00
CA LEU A 17 -4.63 16.51 17.67
C LEU A 17 -3.79 15.46 18.40
N ASP A 18 -4.47 14.44 18.93
CA ASP A 18 -3.80 13.26 19.49
C ASP A 18 -2.90 12.59 18.43
N SER A 19 -1.87 11.86 18.87
CA SER A 19 -0.86 11.28 17.97
C SER A 19 -1.46 10.30 16.95
N ARG A 20 -2.58 9.64 17.27
CA ARG A 20 -3.21 8.65 16.39
C ARG A 20 -4.04 9.34 15.30
N ARG A 21 -4.83 10.34 15.68
CA ARG A 21 -5.65 11.20 14.80
C ARG A 21 -4.76 12.09 13.94
N ALA A 22 -3.70 12.68 14.48
CA ALA A 22 -2.72 13.44 13.72
C ALA A 22 -2.03 12.55 12.66
N GLY A 23 -1.63 11.32 13.03
CA GLY A 23 -1.03 10.37 12.09
C GLY A 23 -2.01 9.88 11.01
N HIS A 24 -3.27 9.68 11.34
CA HIS A 24 -4.32 9.34 10.38
C HIS A 24 -4.62 10.52 9.43
N LYS A 25 -4.79 11.72 9.98
CA LYS A 25 -5.13 12.94 9.21
C LYS A 25 -3.96 13.42 8.33
N ALA A 26 -2.72 13.31 8.79
CA ALA A 26 -1.54 13.55 7.95
C ALA A 26 -1.45 12.57 6.77
N ARG A 27 -1.83 11.31 6.97
CA ARG A 27 -1.93 10.33 5.88
C ARG A 27 -3.02 10.69 4.89
N LEU A 28 -4.21 11.06 5.36
CA LEU A 28 -5.30 11.53 4.50
C LEU A 28 -4.89 12.75 3.67
N ILE A 29 -4.37 13.82 4.30
CA ILE A 29 -3.97 15.05 3.62
C ILE A 29 -2.86 14.80 2.58
N CYS A 30 -1.85 13.99 2.92
CA CYS A 30 -0.83 13.62 1.94
C CYS A 30 -1.41 12.81 0.78
N THR A 31 -2.40 11.95 1.04
CA THR A 31 -3.03 11.11 0.02
C THR A 31 -3.95 11.94 -0.86
N GLU A 32 -4.75 12.85 -0.29
CA GLU A 32 -5.61 13.79 -1.03
C GLU A 32 -4.80 14.74 -1.90
N ARG A 33 -3.69 15.30 -1.40
CA ARG A 33 -2.78 16.13 -2.22
C ARG A 33 -2.19 15.33 -3.37
N LEU A 34 -1.80 14.08 -3.14
CA LEU A 34 -1.35 13.19 -4.21
C LEU A 34 -2.46 12.90 -5.21
N SER A 35 -3.67 12.56 -4.75
CA SER A 35 -4.83 12.33 -5.62
C SER A 35 -5.20 13.56 -6.44
N LYS A 36 -5.09 14.78 -5.86
CA LYS A 36 -5.25 16.04 -6.59
C LYS A 36 -4.14 16.29 -7.59
N GLN A 37 -2.87 16.09 -7.22
CA GLN A 37 -1.73 16.21 -8.14
C GLN A 37 -1.76 15.15 -9.26
N ILE A 38 -2.29 13.98 -8.96
CA ILE A 38 -2.60 12.90 -9.90
C ILE A 38 -3.76 13.29 -10.83
N GLY A 39 -4.79 13.94 -10.29
CA GLY A 39 -5.90 14.52 -11.06
C GLY A 39 -5.43 15.67 -11.97
N GLU A 40 -4.52 16.51 -11.49
CA GLU A 40 -3.86 17.58 -12.27
C GLU A 40 -2.95 16.99 -13.36
N LEU A 41 -2.25 15.89 -13.10
CA LEU A 41 -1.55 15.09 -14.13
C LEU A 41 -2.52 14.50 -15.17
N PHE A 42 -3.75 14.15 -14.78
CA PHE A 42 -4.81 13.71 -15.68
C PHE A 42 -5.38 14.85 -16.53
N HIS A 43 -5.36 16.07 -16.00
CA HIS A 43 -5.74 17.30 -16.72
C HIS A 43 -4.69 17.77 -17.73
N HIS A 44 -3.44 17.31 -17.62
CA HIS A 44 -2.49 17.41 -18.73
C HIS A 44 -2.82 16.36 -19.79
N SER A 45 -3.74 16.72 -20.67
CA SER A 45 -4.37 16.03 -21.81
C SER A 45 -3.45 15.33 -22.83
N THR A 46 -2.18 15.09 -22.50
CA THR A 46 -1.22 14.41 -23.37
C THR A 46 -1.27 12.89 -23.18
N LEU A 47 -1.09 12.16 -24.28
CA LEU A 47 -0.91 10.71 -24.29
C LEU A 47 0.16 10.25 -23.27
N LEU A 48 1.26 10.99 -23.23
CA LEU A 48 2.44 10.68 -22.42
C LEU A 48 2.16 10.88 -20.93
N GLY A 49 1.37 11.89 -20.56
CA GLY A 49 0.89 12.08 -19.19
C GLY A 49 0.02 10.93 -18.70
N ARG A 50 -0.94 10.49 -19.52
CA ARG A 50 -1.82 9.33 -19.22
C ARG A 50 -1.02 8.02 -19.10
N ALA A 51 -0.08 7.79 -20.01
CA ALA A 51 0.78 6.60 -19.99
C ALA A 51 1.68 6.57 -18.75
N ARG A 52 2.32 7.70 -18.41
CA ARG A 52 3.17 7.84 -17.23
C ARG A 52 2.38 7.62 -15.94
N PHE A 53 1.18 8.17 -15.85
CA PHE A 53 0.32 7.97 -14.69
C PHE A 53 -0.05 6.50 -14.48
N LEU A 54 -0.50 5.81 -15.54
CA LEU A 54 -0.80 4.38 -15.49
C LEU A 54 0.43 3.55 -15.11
N GLY A 55 1.61 3.92 -15.58
CA GLY A 55 2.89 3.31 -15.19
C GLY A 55 3.16 3.44 -13.70
N LEU A 56 3.08 4.65 -13.14
CA LEU A 56 3.30 4.90 -11.71
C LEU A 56 2.30 4.15 -10.83
N GLN A 57 1.02 4.12 -11.21
CA GLN A 57 -0.02 3.37 -10.49
C GLN A 57 0.23 1.86 -10.51
N MET A 58 0.71 1.34 -11.65
CA MET A 58 1.10 -0.06 -11.77
C MET A 58 2.30 -0.40 -10.87
N GLU A 59 3.35 0.40 -10.90
CA GLU A 59 4.54 0.22 -10.06
C GLU A 59 4.20 0.26 -8.56
N GLU A 60 3.41 1.25 -8.13
CA GLU A 60 2.98 1.38 -6.74
C GLU A 60 2.16 0.15 -6.29
N SER A 61 1.27 -0.32 -7.16
CA SER A 61 0.42 -1.49 -6.87
C SER A 61 1.23 -2.77 -6.82
N LEU A 62 2.21 -2.95 -7.70
CA LEU A 62 3.14 -4.09 -7.65
C LEU A 62 4.00 -4.07 -6.38
N ALA A 63 4.47 -2.89 -5.95
CA ALA A 63 5.20 -2.75 -4.69
C ALA A 63 4.33 -3.13 -3.47
N LYS A 64 3.08 -2.67 -3.43
CA LYS A 64 2.11 -3.05 -2.39
C LYS A 64 1.81 -4.55 -2.41
N ALA A 65 1.62 -5.13 -3.59
CA ALA A 65 1.39 -6.57 -3.74
C ALA A 65 2.56 -7.41 -3.21
N ARG A 66 3.81 -7.04 -3.54
CA ARG A 66 5.02 -7.72 -3.05
C ARG A 66 5.13 -7.63 -1.53
N ASN A 67 4.94 -6.43 -0.97
CA ASN A 67 4.99 -6.23 0.47
C ASN A 67 3.92 -7.03 1.20
N ASN A 68 2.67 -6.99 0.72
CA ASN A 68 1.57 -7.73 1.32
C ASN A 68 1.77 -9.24 1.20
N ARG A 69 2.29 -9.74 0.07
CA ARG A 69 2.63 -11.16 -0.07
C ARG A 69 3.73 -11.59 0.91
N ARG A 70 4.74 -10.75 1.10
CA ARG A 70 5.82 -11.02 2.07
C ARG A 70 5.28 -11.09 3.50
N GLU A 71 4.43 -10.14 3.90
CA GLU A 71 3.80 -10.18 5.23
C GLU A 71 2.86 -11.39 5.36
N ALA A 72 2.09 -11.73 4.33
CA ALA A 72 1.23 -12.91 4.34
C ALA A 72 2.02 -14.20 4.60
N LEU A 73 3.14 -14.39 3.89
CA LEU A 73 4.04 -15.54 4.07
C LEU A 73 4.67 -15.55 5.45
N ARG A 74 5.06 -14.37 5.95
CA ARG A 74 5.61 -14.22 7.30
C ARG A 74 4.60 -14.68 8.35
N PHE A 75 3.36 -14.20 8.30
CA PHE A 75 2.31 -14.61 9.24
C PHE A 75 1.92 -16.08 9.09
N ALA A 76 1.83 -16.58 7.85
CA ALA A 76 1.53 -17.99 7.59
C ALA A 76 2.56 -18.93 8.24
N ARG A 77 3.84 -18.56 8.23
CA ARG A 77 4.90 -19.32 8.89
C ARG A 77 4.68 -19.42 10.40
N TYR A 78 4.36 -18.31 11.08
CA TYR A 78 4.09 -18.34 12.52
C TYR A 78 2.80 -19.11 12.86
N ALA A 79 1.79 -19.05 11.98
CA ALA A 79 0.56 -19.81 12.16
C ALA A 79 0.78 -21.32 11.98
N HIS A 80 1.61 -21.73 11.02
CA HIS A 80 1.90 -23.13 10.71
C HIS A 80 2.85 -23.77 11.73
N ASP A 81 3.97 -23.11 12.05
CA ASP A 81 5.03 -23.68 12.88
C ASP A 81 4.68 -23.64 14.38
N GLY A 82 3.57 -22.99 14.76
CA GLY A 82 3.16 -22.81 16.16
C GLY A 82 4.18 -22.04 17.00
N LEU A 83 5.13 -21.34 16.35
CA LEU A 83 6.23 -20.67 17.00
C LEU A 83 5.74 -19.45 17.79
N THR A 84 6.22 -19.32 19.03
CA THR A 84 5.97 -18.12 19.83
C THR A 84 6.63 -16.92 19.16
N PRO A 85 5.86 -15.95 18.66
CA PRO A 85 6.40 -14.77 17.99
C PRO A 85 7.24 -13.92 18.94
N HIS A 86 8.43 -13.51 18.50
CA HIS A 86 9.28 -12.63 19.30
C HIS A 86 8.65 -11.22 19.41
N PRO A 87 8.52 -10.61 20.61
CA PRO A 87 7.87 -9.30 20.79
C PRO A 87 8.49 -8.17 19.96
N ARG A 88 9.82 -8.19 19.75
CA ARG A 88 10.50 -7.22 18.84
C ARG A 88 10.03 -7.29 17.38
N GLN A 89 9.62 -8.46 16.91
CA GLN A 89 9.12 -8.65 15.54
C GLN A 89 7.64 -8.25 15.45
N PHE A 90 6.90 -8.41 16.54
CA PHE A 90 5.49 -8.04 16.64
C PHE A 90 5.28 -7.17 17.88
N PRO A 91 5.61 -5.86 17.82
CA PRO A 91 5.54 -4.94 18.96
C PRO A 91 4.14 -4.77 19.55
N GLN A 92 3.14 -5.29 18.83
CA GLN A 92 1.72 -5.33 19.19
C GLN A 92 1.44 -6.39 20.26
N LEU A 93 2.35 -7.36 20.43
CA LEU A 93 2.38 -8.33 21.51
C LEU A 93 2.99 -7.66 22.73
N ARG A 94 2.18 -6.86 23.43
CA ARG A 94 2.53 -6.42 24.78
C ARG A 94 2.28 -7.54 25.77
N GLU A 95 3.01 -7.49 26.88
CA GLU A 95 2.98 -8.45 27.99
C GLU A 95 1.53 -8.83 28.36
N GLY A 96 1.29 -10.15 28.50
CA GLY A 96 0.01 -10.69 28.98
C GLY A 96 -0.93 -11.28 27.91
N VAL A 97 -0.56 -11.28 26.62
CA VAL A 97 -1.37 -11.95 25.58
C VAL A 97 -0.88 -13.37 25.34
N ASP A 98 -1.78 -14.33 25.50
CA ASP A 98 -1.51 -15.76 25.40
C ASP A 98 -1.07 -16.14 23.98
N GLY A 99 0.13 -16.73 23.83
CA GLY A 99 0.78 -16.96 22.53
C GLY A 99 -0.03 -17.83 21.55
N ARG A 100 -0.97 -18.64 22.07
CA ARG A 100 -1.89 -19.45 21.27
C ARG A 100 -3.01 -18.65 20.62
N GLN A 101 -3.58 -17.64 21.30
CA GLN A 101 -4.56 -16.72 20.69
C GLN A 101 -3.91 -15.86 19.59
N VAL A 102 -2.63 -15.54 19.77
CA VAL A 102 -1.81 -14.82 18.80
C VAL A 102 -1.58 -15.64 17.53
N ALA A 103 -1.28 -16.94 17.67
CA ALA A 103 -1.10 -17.84 16.53
C ALA A 103 -2.39 -17.99 15.68
N ALA A 104 -3.56 -18.07 16.31
CA ALA A 104 -4.84 -18.05 15.60
C ALA A 104 -5.05 -16.74 14.81
N GLY A 105 -4.70 -15.59 15.40
CA GLY A 105 -4.73 -14.29 14.72
C GLY A 105 -3.75 -14.18 13.54
N PHE A 106 -2.64 -14.91 13.54
CA PHE A 106 -1.71 -14.92 12.42
C PHE A 106 -2.26 -15.62 11.18
N GLY A 107 -3.09 -16.66 11.33
CA GLY A 107 -3.78 -17.28 10.20
C GLY A 107 -4.69 -16.28 9.47
N ASP A 108 -5.47 -15.51 10.22
CA ASP A 108 -6.33 -14.45 9.68
C ASP A 108 -5.55 -13.31 9.03
N LEU A 109 -4.47 -12.88 9.66
CA LEU A 109 -3.58 -11.88 9.09
C LEU A 109 -2.95 -12.37 7.79
N ALA A 110 -2.48 -13.62 7.73
CA ALA A 110 -1.94 -14.21 6.51
C ALA A 110 -2.98 -14.20 5.38
N ARG A 111 -4.23 -14.59 5.66
CA ARG A 111 -5.33 -14.56 4.68
C ARG A 111 -5.63 -13.14 4.19
N ASN A 112 -5.74 -12.18 5.10
CA ASN A 112 -6.04 -10.78 4.79
C ASN A 112 -4.95 -10.12 3.95
N TYR A 113 -3.68 -10.26 4.35
CA TYR A 113 -2.55 -9.75 3.57
C TYR A 113 -2.45 -10.45 2.20
N GLY A 114 -2.75 -11.75 2.13
CA GLY A 114 -2.85 -12.47 0.86
C GLY A 114 -3.96 -11.93 -0.05
N ALA A 115 -5.13 -11.62 0.51
CA ALA A 115 -6.23 -11.01 -0.22
C ALA A 115 -5.88 -9.60 -0.73
N TRP A 116 -5.27 -8.75 0.11
CA TRP A 116 -4.80 -7.42 -0.31
C TRP A 116 -3.73 -7.51 -1.39
N ALA A 117 -2.82 -8.48 -1.33
CA ALA A 117 -1.84 -8.71 -2.39
C ALA A 117 -2.53 -9.03 -3.73
N ARG A 118 -3.55 -9.89 -3.73
CA ARG A 118 -4.35 -10.21 -4.94
C ARG A 118 -5.07 -8.98 -5.49
N VAL A 119 -5.70 -8.16 -4.64
CA VAL A 119 -6.38 -6.93 -5.06
C VAL A 119 -5.40 -5.98 -5.77
N HIS A 120 -4.21 -5.77 -5.20
CA HIS A 120 -3.21 -4.92 -5.83
C HIS A 120 -2.63 -5.51 -7.13
N LEU A 121 -2.50 -6.84 -7.23
CA LEU A 121 -2.13 -7.50 -8.49
C LEU A 121 -3.19 -7.31 -9.58
N MET A 122 -4.46 -7.48 -9.25
CA MET A 122 -5.55 -7.23 -10.20
C MET A 122 -5.57 -5.77 -10.68
N PHE A 123 -5.35 -4.83 -9.76
CA PHE A 123 -5.26 -3.41 -10.12
C PHE A 123 -4.06 -3.11 -11.02
N ALA A 124 -2.89 -3.65 -10.72
CA ALA A 124 -1.71 -3.55 -11.58
C ALA A 124 -1.97 -4.12 -12.98
N HIS A 125 -2.64 -5.27 -13.07
CA HIS A 125 -3.03 -5.88 -14.34
C HIS A 125 -4.02 -5.00 -15.12
N ARG A 126 -4.98 -4.36 -14.43
CA ARG A 126 -5.90 -3.39 -15.06
C ARG A 126 -5.14 -2.17 -15.60
N CYS A 127 -4.20 -1.61 -14.84
CA CYS A 127 -3.35 -0.51 -15.32
C CYS A 127 -2.53 -0.91 -16.56
N SER A 128 -1.97 -2.13 -16.57
CA SER A 128 -1.26 -2.68 -17.72
C SER A 128 -2.15 -2.80 -18.96
N ARG A 129 -3.38 -3.33 -18.81
CA ARG A 129 -4.37 -3.39 -19.90
C ARG A 129 -4.73 -2.01 -20.42
N ASN A 130 -4.99 -1.06 -19.53
CA ASN A 130 -5.31 0.33 -19.92
C ASN A 130 -4.13 0.98 -20.67
N LEU A 131 -2.89 0.68 -20.26
CA LEU A 131 -1.70 1.19 -20.93
C LEU A 131 -1.56 0.58 -22.34
N ASN A 132 -1.84 -0.70 -22.50
CA ASN A 132 -1.83 -1.36 -23.80
C ASN A 132 -2.95 -0.84 -24.72
N ASP A 133 -4.16 -0.63 -24.19
CA ASP A 133 -5.26 -0.01 -24.92
C ASP A 133 -4.88 1.41 -25.39
N LEU A 134 -4.34 2.23 -24.48
CA LEU A 134 -3.85 3.57 -24.80
C LEU A 134 -2.76 3.55 -25.90
N LYS A 135 -1.82 2.61 -25.83
CA LYS A 135 -0.79 2.43 -26.86
C LYS A 135 -1.39 2.05 -28.22
N SER A 136 -2.28 1.06 -28.23
CA SER A 136 -2.92 0.54 -29.45
C SER A 136 -3.73 1.61 -30.19
N ARG A 137 -4.51 2.42 -29.45
CA ARG A 137 -5.33 3.50 -30.02
C ARG A 137 -4.53 4.65 -30.61
N ASN A 138 -3.25 4.75 -30.26
CA ASN A 138 -2.39 5.86 -30.67
C ASN A 138 -1.19 5.38 -31.51
N GLY A 139 -1.25 4.16 -32.06
CA GLY A 139 -0.23 3.64 -32.97
C GLY A 139 1.14 3.39 -32.34
N LEU A 140 1.24 3.38 -31.00
CA LEU A 140 2.51 3.12 -30.31
C LEU A 140 2.73 1.62 -30.19
N ARG A 141 3.72 1.09 -30.92
CA ARG A 141 4.13 -0.32 -30.81
C ARG A 141 4.94 -0.54 -29.52
N VAL A 142 4.64 -1.63 -28.81
CA VAL A 142 5.50 -2.14 -27.74
C VAL A 142 6.74 -2.71 -28.41
N ILE A 143 7.91 -2.12 -28.16
CA ILE A 143 9.17 -2.77 -28.51
C ILE A 143 9.23 -4.04 -27.63
N PRO A 144 9.35 -5.23 -28.24
CA PRO A 144 9.32 -6.51 -27.53
C PRO A 144 10.43 -6.62 -26.49
#